data_AF-A0A9P6HAM3-F1
#
_entry.id   AF-A0A9P6HAM3-F1
#
_cell.length_a   1.000
_cell.length_b   1.000
_cell.length_c   1.000
_cell.angle_alpha   90.00
_cell.angle_beta   90.00
_cell.angle_gamma   90.00
#
_symmetry.space_group_name_H-M   'P 1'
#
loop_
_entity.id
_entity.type
_entity.pdbx_description
1 polymer ?
#
loop_
_entity_poly.entity_id
_entity_poly.type
_entity_poly.pdbx_seq_one_letter_code
_entity_poly.pdbx_strand_id
1 'polypeptide(L)'
;MEVDDLLGCNASRKTLSDHGDVPPTGTESTPDIRCSANTIAPDSESEASVTTTADATTEPVTKTTSLARSSATTPTIITRSPSPSASSIVIDENKVPAFLRSHGKGKREVNIFDYLNLVKDHRFRQVLLHYIRIKASDRSGVGGNLSTSGRPVEISQWSSRARPASLPEFTRGTRTFSDFVDSVFTWWGSIQPAWRSFKRGQVSREVCGEWDALYAPLINGLLNVVILVYWWVRILEEHKPVDGARAEYKEFADDVAWVFSNLYN
;
A
#
# COMPACT_ATOMS: atom_id res chain seq x y z
N MET A 1 -32.05 41.94 8.31
CA MET A 1 -32.65 41.05 9.32
C MET A 1 -31.50 40.16 9.76
N GLU A 2 -30.72 40.70 10.69
CA GLU A 2 -29.59 40.05 11.36
C GLU A 2 -30.08 38.87 12.20
N VAL A 3 -29.27 37.81 12.25
CA VAL A 3 -29.34 36.78 13.28
C VAL A 3 -27.94 36.61 13.84
N ASP A 4 -27.69 37.39 14.89
CA ASP A 4 -26.58 37.23 15.82
C ASP A 4 -26.83 36.05 16.77
N ASP A 5 -25.71 35.59 17.33
CA ASP A 5 -25.55 34.92 18.62
C ASP A 5 -26.10 33.51 18.79
N LEU A 6 -25.17 32.57 19.02
CA LEU A 6 -25.19 31.61 20.14
C LEU A 6 -24.04 30.61 20.00
N LEU A 7 -22.84 30.94 20.46
CA LEU A 7 -21.89 29.94 20.96
C LEU A 7 -21.10 30.51 22.14
N GLY A 8 -21.53 30.12 23.33
CA GLY A 8 -20.87 30.43 24.60
C GLY A 8 -19.56 29.68 24.76
N CYS A 9 -18.49 30.44 24.97
CA CYS A 9 -17.26 29.98 25.60
C CYS A 9 -17.53 29.68 27.08
N ASN A 10 -17.09 28.52 27.58
CA ASN A 10 -16.59 28.49 28.94
C ASN A 10 -15.45 27.49 29.13
N ALA A 11 -14.39 28.02 29.71
CA ALA A 11 -13.14 27.36 30.03
C ALA A 11 -13.28 26.53 31.31
N SER A 12 -12.53 25.43 31.41
CA SER A 12 -12.05 24.94 32.70
C SER A 12 -10.72 24.23 32.52
N ARG A 13 -9.68 24.98 32.89
CA ARG A 13 -8.29 24.58 33.05
C ARG A 13 -8.16 23.95 34.46
N LYS A 14 -7.70 22.70 34.56
CA LYS A 14 -7.11 22.17 35.80
C LYS A 14 -5.81 21.45 35.46
N THR A 15 -4.73 22.08 35.90
CA THR A 15 -3.37 21.55 36.02
C THR A 15 -3.28 20.70 37.28
N LEU A 16 -2.64 19.54 37.21
CA LEU A 16 -1.84 19.04 38.34
C LEU A 16 -0.77 18.06 37.81
N SER A 17 0.49 18.42 38.08
CA SER A 17 1.67 17.58 37.92
C SER A 17 1.56 16.30 38.74
N ASP A 18 2.10 15.22 38.20
CA ASP A 18 2.89 14.32 39.03
C ASP A 18 4.08 13.79 38.22
N HIS A 19 5.27 13.96 38.80
CA HIS A 19 6.57 13.57 38.25
C HIS A 19 6.94 12.24 38.89
N GLY A 20 6.87 11.16 38.11
CA GLY A 20 7.41 9.85 38.47
C GLY A 20 8.64 9.54 37.63
N ASP A 21 9.77 9.33 38.31
CA ASP A 21 11.07 8.94 37.79
C ASP A 21 11.00 7.69 36.89
N VAL A 22 11.64 7.78 35.72
CA VAL A 22 11.85 6.66 34.78
C VAL A 22 13.32 6.23 34.85
N PRO A 23 13.64 4.95 35.11
CA PRO A 23 15.01 4.43 35.14
C PRO A 23 15.61 4.31 33.72
N PRO A 24 16.95 4.29 33.61
CA PRO A 24 17.64 4.43 32.33
C PRO A 24 17.55 3.16 31.46
N THR A 25 17.09 3.41 30.24
CA THR A 25 17.52 2.86 28.94
C THR A 25 18.47 1.66 28.99
N GLY A 26 17.88 0.46 28.85
CA GLY A 26 18.59 -0.68 28.30
C GLY A 26 18.75 -0.48 26.79
N THR A 27 19.99 -0.55 26.31
CA THR A 27 20.33 -0.62 24.88
C THR A 27 19.73 -1.87 24.26
N GLU A 28 18.55 -1.71 23.68
CA GLU A 28 17.86 -2.73 22.89
C GLU A 28 18.64 -2.92 21.59
N SER A 29 19.42 -4.01 21.54
CA SER A 29 20.11 -4.44 20.33
C SER A 29 19.05 -4.85 19.32
N THR A 30 18.74 -3.96 18.37
CA THR A 30 17.89 -4.30 17.23
C THR A 30 18.57 -5.43 16.47
N PRO A 31 17.99 -6.64 16.38
CA PRO A 31 18.58 -7.68 15.56
C PRO A 31 18.57 -7.18 14.11
N ASP A 32 19.75 -7.09 13.51
CA ASP A 32 19.91 -6.95 12.06
C ASP A 32 19.29 -8.20 11.43
N ILE A 33 17.99 -8.13 11.10
CA ILE A 33 17.33 -9.11 10.26
C ILE A 33 17.84 -8.86 8.84
N ARG A 34 19.08 -9.27 8.59
CA ARG A 34 19.59 -9.43 7.23
C ARG A 34 18.76 -10.53 6.60
N CYS A 35 17.92 -10.16 5.64
CA CYS A 35 17.51 -11.05 4.57
C CYS A 35 18.77 -11.78 4.13
N SER A 36 18.84 -13.10 4.34
CA SER A 36 20.02 -13.88 3.96
C SER A 36 20.09 -13.91 2.44
N ALA A 37 20.61 -12.83 1.86
CA ALA A 37 21.09 -12.82 0.50
C ALA A 37 22.27 -13.78 0.50
N ASN A 38 22.10 -14.93 -0.16
CA ASN A 38 23.19 -15.83 -0.52
C ASN A 38 24.24 -14.99 -1.26
N THR A 39 25.23 -14.51 -0.52
CA THR A 39 26.34 -13.74 -1.03
C THR A 39 27.38 -14.76 -1.46
N ILE A 40 27.40 -15.05 -2.77
CA ILE A 40 28.60 -15.59 -3.41
C ILE A 40 29.65 -14.48 -3.26
N ALA A 41 30.68 -14.77 -2.46
CA ALA A 41 31.79 -13.86 -2.23
C ALA A 41 32.46 -13.53 -3.58
N PRO A 42 32.66 -12.25 -3.92
CA PRO A 42 33.67 -11.88 -4.90
C PRO A 42 35.04 -11.93 -4.23
N ASP A 43 35.98 -12.56 -4.91
CA ASP A 43 37.38 -12.63 -4.55
C ASP A 43 37.99 -11.25 -4.32
N SER A 44 38.92 -11.24 -3.38
CA SER A 44 39.73 -10.10 -2.99
C SER A 44 40.69 -9.74 -4.13
N GLU A 45 40.57 -8.55 -4.71
CA GLU A 45 41.68 -7.91 -5.39
C GLU A 45 42.03 -6.58 -4.74
N SER A 46 43.30 -6.54 -4.35
CA SER A 46 44.03 -5.43 -3.76
C SER A 46 44.45 -4.49 -4.90
N GLU A 47 44.12 -3.21 -4.83
CA GLU A 47 44.92 -2.19 -5.51
C GLU A 47 45.09 -0.92 -4.66
N ALA A 48 46.32 -0.44 -4.70
CA ALA A 48 46.87 0.65 -3.91
C ALA A 48 46.69 2.02 -4.60
N SER A 49 46.92 3.05 -3.78
CA SER A 49 46.92 4.49 -4.09
C SER A 49 47.71 4.92 -5.32
N VAL A 50 47.17 5.86 -6.09
CA VAL A 50 47.93 6.91 -6.80
C VAL A 50 47.24 8.26 -6.63
N THR A 51 48.00 9.22 -6.11
CA THR A 51 47.69 10.66 -6.01
C THR A 51 48.13 11.35 -7.30
N THR A 52 47.34 12.25 -7.89
CA THR A 52 47.86 13.36 -8.73
C THR A 52 46.92 14.56 -8.72
N THR A 53 47.56 15.73 -8.70
CA THR A 53 47.14 17.10 -8.40
C THR A 53 46.62 17.87 -9.63
N ALA A 54 45.78 18.89 -9.36
CA ALA A 54 45.43 20.13 -10.07
C ALA A 54 45.75 20.33 -11.57
N ASP A 55 44.87 20.99 -12.34
CA ASP A 55 44.92 22.45 -12.60
C ASP A 55 43.78 22.89 -13.55
N ALA A 56 43.45 24.18 -13.50
CA ALA A 56 42.41 24.89 -14.23
C ALA A 56 42.78 25.22 -15.68
N THR A 57 41.80 25.62 -16.52
CA THR A 57 41.85 26.72 -17.52
C THR A 57 40.82 26.55 -18.66
N THR A 58 39.85 27.48 -18.71
CA THR A 58 39.32 28.29 -19.83
C THR A 58 38.79 27.67 -21.15
N GLU A 59 37.63 28.20 -21.57
CA GLU A 59 36.92 28.09 -22.88
C GLU A 59 37.72 28.67 -24.10
N PRO A 60 37.18 28.97 -25.31
CA PRO A 60 35.95 28.56 -26.04
C PRO A 60 36.19 28.25 -27.57
N VAL A 61 35.09 28.05 -28.34
CA VAL A 61 34.88 28.40 -29.78
C VAL A 61 35.10 27.37 -30.94
N THR A 62 34.02 27.21 -31.72
CA THR A 62 33.81 26.94 -33.18
C THR A 62 33.92 25.55 -33.85
N LYS A 63 32.76 25.20 -34.46
CA LYS A 63 32.48 24.80 -35.87
C LYS A 63 33.39 23.77 -36.57
N THR A 64 32.76 22.73 -37.14
CA THR A 64 32.64 22.47 -38.61
C THR A 64 32.45 20.96 -38.91
N THR A 65 31.36 20.66 -39.62
CA THR A 65 31.14 19.64 -40.67
C THR A 65 31.93 18.32 -40.68
N SER A 66 31.22 17.18 -40.72
CA SER A 66 31.52 16.09 -41.68
C SER A 66 30.43 15.00 -41.74
N LEU A 67 30.03 14.66 -42.97
CA LEU A 67 29.20 13.52 -43.37
C LEU A 67 30.07 12.27 -43.56
N ALA A 68 29.68 11.14 -42.95
CA ALA A 68 29.93 9.78 -43.43
C ALA A 68 28.97 8.84 -42.66
N ARG A 69 27.93 8.26 -43.27
CA ARG A 69 27.95 7.04 -44.09
C ARG A 69 28.71 5.89 -43.44
N SER A 70 28.00 5.00 -42.73
CA SER A 70 28.19 3.57 -42.94
C SER A 70 27.04 2.75 -42.36
N SER A 71 26.56 1.85 -43.20
CA SER A 71 25.51 0.87 -42.97
C SER A 71 26.12 -0.40 -42.36
N ALA A 72 25.49 -0.95 -41.32
CA ALA A 72 25.51 -2.38 -41.01
C ALA A 72 24.45 -2.66 -39.93
N THR A 73 23.24 -3.00 -40.35
CA THR A 73 22.18 -3.48 -39.45
C THR A 73 22.27 -4.99 -39.36
N THR A 74 22.84 -5.49 -38.26
CA THR A 74 22.77 -6.89 -37.87
C THR A 74 21.34 -7.20 -37.38
N PRO A 75 20.66 -8.24 -37.88
CA PRO A 75 19.37 -8.65 -37.32
C PRO A 75 19.60 -9.32 -35.96
N THR A 76 19.31 -8.61 -34.87
CA THR A 76 19.15 -9.21 -33.55
C THR A 76 17.91 -10.10 -33.57
N ILE A 77 18.12 -11.41 -33.54
CA ILE A 77 17.08 -12.40 -33.27
C ILE A 77 16.66 -12.20 -31.80
N ILE A 78 15.60 -11.44 -31.58
CA ILE A 78 14.94 -11.33 -30.29
C ILE A 78 14.17 -12.63 -30.07
N THR A 79 14.76 -13.55 -29.32
CA THR A 79 14.06 -14.69 -28.71
C THR A 79 12.98 -14.11 -27.79
N ARG A 80 11.75 -14.05 -28.30
CA ARG A 80 10.57 -13.64 -27.53
C ARG A 80 10.39 -14.61 -26.37
N SER A 81 10.69 -14.13 -25.17
CA SER A 81 10.36 -14.79 -23.91
C SER A 81 8.84 -15.07 -23.88
N PRO A 82 8.39 -16.28 -23.51
CA PRO A 82 6.98 -16.64 -23.52
C PRO A 82 6.22 -15.72 -22.55
N SER A 83 5.34 -14.90 -23.11
CA SER A 83 4.38 -14.10 -22.34
C SER A 83 3.61 -15.06 -21.42
N PRO A 84 3.60 -14.85 -20.08
CA PRO A 84 2.81 -15.67 -19.19
C PRO A 84 1.34 -15.49 -19.58
N SER A 85 0.75 -16.54 -20.12
CA SER A 85 -0.68 -16.59 -20.42
C SER A 85 -1.42 -16.22 -19.15
N ALA A 86 -2.20 -15.14 -19.22
CA ALA A 86 -3.02 -14.68 -18.11
C ALA A 86 -4.05 -15.78 -17.80
N SER A 87 -3.79 -16.58 -16.76
CA SER A 87 -4.72 -17.58 -16.26
C SER A 87 -6.00 -16.87 -15.85
N SER A 88 -7.08 -17.08 -16.62
CA SER A 88 -8.39 -16.55 -16.29
C SER A 88 -8.88 -17.21 -15.01
N ILE A 89 -8.92 -16.46 -13.92
CA ILE A 89 -9.42 -16.94 -12.63
C ILE A 89 -10.95 -17.04 -12.74
N VAL A 90 -11.46 -18.27 -12.88
CA VAL A 90 -12.89 -18.56 -12.78
C VAL A 90 -13.23 -18.69 -11.30
N ILE A 91 -13.99 -17.74 -10.76
CA ILE A 91 -14.54 -17.84 -9.40
C ILE A 91 -15.78 -18.72 -9.49
N ASP A 92 -15.75 -19.89 -8.88
CA ASP A 92 -16.94 -20.71 -8.68
C ASP A 92 -17.78 -20.09 -7.55
N GLU A 93 -18.87 -19.41 -7.91
CA GLU A 93 -19.79 -18.76 -6.97
C GLU A 93 -20.32 -19.74 -5.92
N ASN A 94 -20.39 -21.04 -6.22
CA ASN A 94 -20.84 -22.07 -5.28
C ASN A 94 -19.79 -22.41 -4.21
N LYS A 95 -18.51 -22.16 -4.47
CA LYS A 95 -17.42 -22.37 -3.50
C LYS A 95 -17.16 -21.19 -2.59
N VAL A 96 -17.84 -20.06 -2.81
CA VAL A 96 -17.58 -18.87 -1.99
C VAL A 96 -18.29 -19.00 -0.64
N PRO A 97 -17.62 -18.74 0.49
CA PRO A 97 -18.22 -18.88 1.82
C PRO A 97 -19.59 -18.17 1.95
N ALA A 98 -20.52 -18.79 2.68
CA ALA A 98 -21.89 -18.30 2.82
C ALA A 98 -21.98 -16.85 3.36
N PHE A 99 -21.01 -16.41 4.16
CA PHE A 99 -20.97 -15.03 4.68
C PHE A 99 -20.71 -13.97 3.59
N LEU A 100 -20.12 -14.34 2.45
CA LEU A 100 -19.97 -13.46 1.28
C LEU A 100 -21.23 -13.46 0.39
N ARG A 101 -22.09 -14.47 0.53
CA ARG A 101 -23.39 -14.60 -0.16
C ARG A 101 -24.57 -14.12 0.69
N SER A 102 -24.34 -13.88 1.97
CA SER A 102 -25.37 -13.55 2.94
C SER A 102 -25.94 -12.16 2.64
N HIS A 103 -27.05 -12.12 1.91
CA HIS A 103 -28.03 -11.06 2.08
C HIS A 103 -28.63 -11.24 3.46
N GLY A 104 -28.06 -10.61 4.48
CA GLY A 104 -28.66 -10.58 5.80
C GLY A 104 -30.09 -10.08 5.67
N LYS A 105 -31.09 -10.96 5.86
CA LYS A 105 -32.51 -10.59 5.82
C LYS A 105 -32.72 -9.46 6.82
N GLY A 106 -32.80 -8.22 6.32
CA GLY A 106 -33.02 -7.01 7.12
C GLY A 106 -31.77 -6.23 7.58
N LYS A 107 -30.54 -6.58 7.18
CA LYS A 107 -29.33 -5.77 7.49
C LYS A 107 -28.58 -5.41 6.22
N ARG A 108 -28.16 -4.14 6.14
CA ARG A 108 -27.48 -3.48 5.00
C ARG A 108 -26.05 -3.99 4.77
N GLU A 109 -25.83 -5.30 4.79
CA GLU A 109 -24.51 -5.84 4.45
C GLU A 109 -24.35 -5.82 2.93
N VAL A 110 -23.33 -5.10 2.46
CA VAL A 110 -22.96 -5.05 1.05
C VAL A 110 -22.37 -6.41 0.66
N ASN A 111 -22.95 -7.02 -0.37
CA ASN A 111 -22.44 -8.28 -0.89
C ASN A 111 -21.07 -8.00 -1.53
N ILE A 112 -20.03 -8.76 -1.14
CA ILE A 112 -18.68 -8.48 -1.62
C ILE A 112 -18.56 -8.62 -3.14
N PHE A 113 -19.42 -9.44 -3.75
CA PHE A 113 -19.48 -9.65 -5.18
C PHE A 113 -20.05 -8.44 -5.93
N ASP A 114 -20.86 -7.61 -5.27
CA ASP A 114 -21.30 -6.35 -5.87
C ASP A 114 -20.08 -5.50 -6.23
N TYR A 115 -19.02 -5.51 -5.40
CA TYR A 115 -17.79 -4.79 -5.71
C TYR A 115 -17.07 -5.31 -6.96
N LEU A 116 -17.11 -6.62 -7.25
CA LEU A 116 -16.51 -7.19 -8.47
C LEU A 116 -17.21 -6.70 -9.75
N ASN A 117 -18.50 -6.42 -9.66
CA ASN A 117 -19.30 -5.94 -10.79
C ASN A 117 -19.24 -4.41 -10.91
N LEU A 118 -19.03 -3.70 -9.81
CA LEU A 118 -18.99 -2.23 -9.76
C LEU A 118 -17.68 -1.64 -10.31
N VAL A 119 -16.56 -2.37 -10.21
CA VAL A 119 -15.23 -1.86 -10.59
C VAL A 119 -14.57 -2.79 -11.61
N LYS A 120 -14.24 -2.24 -12.78
CA LYS A 120 -13.56 -2.99 -13.87
C LYS A 120 -12.04 -3.04 -13.73
N ASP A 121 -11.46 -2.27 -12.81
CA ASP A 121 -10.02 -2.26 -12.61
C ASP A 121 -9.47 -3.63 -12.20
N HIS A 122 -8.52 -4.15 -12.97
CA HIS A 122 -7.98 -5.49 -12.76
C HIS A 122 -7.20 -5.63 -11.45
N ARG A 123 -6.57 -4.57 -10.95
CA ARG A 123 -5.77 -4.61 -9.71
C ARG A 123 -6.69 -4.75 -8.51
N PHE A 124 -7.76 -3.96 -8.47
CA PHE A 124 -8.80 -4.15 -7.46
C PHE A 124 -9.36 -5.58 -7.48
N ARG A 125 -9.64 -6.12 -8.67
CA ARG A 125 -10.11 -7.51 -8.81
C ARG A 125 -9.08 -8.51 -8.26
N GLN A 126 -7.78 -8.32 -8.51
CA GLN A 126 -6.74 -9.17 -7.92
C GLN A 126 -6.71 -9.07 -6.39
N VAL A 127 -6.74 -7.87 -5.82
CA VAL A 127 -6.82 -7.66 -4.36
C VAL A 127 -8.02 -8.42 -3.77
N LEU A 128 -9.20 -8.26 -4.37
CA LEU A 128 -10.42 -8.89 -3.91
C LEU A 128 -10.38 -10.42 -4.06
N LEU A 129 -9.83 -10.93 -5.17
CA LEU A 129 -9.62 -12.36 -5.38
C LEU A 129 -8.70 -12.98 -4.34
N HIS A 130 -7.57 -12.34 -4.04
CA HIS A 130 -6.67 -12.81 -3.00
C HIS A 130 -7.34 -12.77 -1.63
N TYR A 131 -8.09 -11.71 -1.32
CA TYR A 131 -8.87 -11.63 -0.08
C TYR A 131 -9.86 -12.80 0.06
N ILE A 132 -10.60 -13.13 -1.00
CA ILE A 132 -11.53 -14.27 -1.00
C ILE A 132 -10.76 -15.59 -0.73
N ARG A 133 -9.57 -15.77 -1.33
CA ARG A 133 -8.73 -16.96 -1.08
C ARG A 133 -8.26 -17.04 0.36
N ILE A 134 -7.78 -15.95 0.95
CA ILE A 134 -7.41 -15.89 2.39
C ILE A 134 -8.58 -16.32 3.26
N LYS A 135 -9.78 -15.82 2.95
CA LYS A 135 -10.99 -16.20 3.70
C LYS A 135 -11.40 -17.66 3.49
N ALA A 136 -11.10 -18.24 2.34
CA ALA A 136 -11.40 -19.63 2.02
C ALA A 136 -10.37 -20.62 2.58
N SER A 137 -9.13 -20.19 2.88
CA SER A 137 -8.06 -21.08 3.35
C SER A 137 -8.24 -21.60 4.78
N ASP A 138 -9.34 -21.25 5.48
CA ASP A 138 -9.71 -21.67 6.85
C ASP A 138 -8.57 -21.69 7.88
N ARG A 139 -7.56 -20.85 7.69
CA ARG A 139 -6.51 -20.60 8.68
C ARG A 139 -7.02 -19.63 9.75
N SER A 140 -8.23 -19.89 10.24
CA SER A 140 -8.95 -19.14 11.25
C SER A 140 -8.32 -19.38 12.63
N GLY A 141 -7.05 -19.04 12.81
CA GLY A 141 -6.26 -19.36 14.01
C GLY A 141 -5.67 -18.12 14.69
N VAL A 142 -6.03 -17.93 15.97
CA VAL A 142 -5.34 -17.16 17.02
C VAL A 142 -4.64 -15.87 16.58
N GLY A 143 -5.36 -14.93 15.97
CA GLY A 143 -4.78 -13.63 15.65
C GLY A 143 -5.62 -12.45 16.12
N GLY A 144 -4.91 -11.41 16.55
CA GLY A 144 -5.47 -10.17 17.06
C GLY A 144 -6.10 -9.28 15.98
N ASN A 145 -6.34 -8.02 16.32
CA ASN A 145 -6.81 -7.01 15.36
C ASN A 145 -5.59 -6.35 14.69
N LEU A 146 -5.69 -6.06 13.39
CA LEU A 146 -4.75 -5.13 12.76
C LEU A 146 -4.80 -3.79 13.49
N SER A 147 -3.63 -3.16 13.63
CA SER A 147 -3.51 -1.85 14.26
C SER A 147 -4.54 -0.86 13.70
N THR A 148 -5.21 -0.14 14.60
CA THR A 148 -6.07 0.99 14.28
C THR A 148 -5.28 2.29 14.22
N SER A 149 -4.03 2.28 14.68
CA SER A 149 -3.17 3.47 14.71
C SER A 149 -2.84 3.93 13.29
N GLY A 150 -3.07 5.21 13.02
CA GLY A 150 -2.83 5.82 11.71
C GLY A 150 -3.88 5.50 10.64
N ARG A 151 -4.91 4.68 10.94
CA ARG A 151 -5.95 4.31 9.98
C ARG A 151 -6.70 5.54 9.43
N PRO A 152 -7.01 5.60 8.12
CA PRO A 152 -7.86 6.64 7.56
C PRO A 152 -9.17 6.79 8.36
N VAL A 153 -9.56 8.03 8.65
CA VAL A 153 -10.75 8.30 9.47
C VAL A 153 -12.01 7.78 8.78
N GLU A 154 -12.02 7.81 7.46
CA GLU A 154 -13.12 7.40 6.59
C GLU A 154 -13.44 5.92 6.81
N ILE A 155 -12.40 5.08 6.90
CA ILE A 155 -12.54 3.65 7.19
C ILE A 155 -13.06 3.43 8.61
N SER A 156 -12.55 4.22 9.57
CA SER A 156 -12.99 4.13 10.97
C SER A 156 -14.47 4.50 11.12
N GLN A 157 -14.91 5.56 10.44
CA GLN A 157 -16.31 5.99 10.39
C GLN A 157 -17.20 4.99 9.65
N TRP A 158 -16.75 4.44 8.53
CA TRP A 158 -17.49 3.42 7.80
C TRP A 158 -17.68 2.17 8.63
N SER A 159 -16.63 1.67 9.28
CA SER A 159 -16.72 0.50 10.14
C SER A 159 -17.63 0.75 11.35
N SER A 160 -17.62 1.97 11.94
CA SER A 160 -18.47 2.29 13.09
C SER A 160 -19.95 2.50 12.73
N ARG A 161 -20.24 2.91 11.48
CA ARG A 161 -21.60 3.14 10.97
C ARG A 161 -22.24 1.89 10.34
N ALA A 162 -21.83 0.70 10.75
CA ALA A 162 -22.29 -0.57 10.19
C ALA A 162 -22.06 -0.70 8.68
N ARG A 163 -20.95 -0.14 8.18
CA ARG A 163 -20.42 -0.37 6.81
C ARG A 163 -21.40 0.01 5.70
N PRO A 164 -21.84 1.27 5.63
CA PRO A 164 -22.71 1.71 4.55
C PRO A 164 -22.03 1.54 3.19
N ALA A 165 -22.83 1.34 2.14
CA ALA A 165 -22.32 1.22 0.76
C ALA A 165 -21.81 2.55 0.16
N SER A 166 -22.09 3.68 0.82
CA SER A 166 -21.73 5.01 0.35
C SER A 166 -20.22 5.20 0.33
N LEU A 167 -19.73 5.87 -0.71
CA LEU A 167 -18.35 6.37 -0.75
C LEU A 167 -18.15 7.45 0.33
N PRO A 168 -16.93 7.60 0.86
CA PRO A 168 -16.60 8.74 1.69
C PRO A 168 -16.71 10.04 0.88
N GLU A 169 -17.29 11.06 1.52
CA GLU A 169 -17.40 12.38 0.94
C GLU A 169 -16.11 13.17 1.17
N PHE A 170 -15.33 13.39 0.12
CA PHE A 170 -14.21 14.35 0.13
C PHE A 170 -14.73 15.72 -0.30
N THR A 171 -15.45 16.38 0.61
CA THR A 171 -15.92 17.75 0.38
C THR A 171 -14.74 18.73 0.38
N ARG A 172 -14.92 19.93 -0.21
CA ARG A 172 -13.97 21.06 -0.16
C ARG A 172 -13.86 21.65 1.27
N GLY A 173 -13.56 20.83 2.25
CA GLY A 173 -13.41 21.17 3.66
C GLY A 173 -12.07 20.70 4.21
N THR A 174 -12.05 20.34 5.49
CA THR A 174 -10.85 20.07 6.31
C THR A 174 -10.04 18.83 5.92
N ARG A 175 -10.56 17.97 5.04
CA ARG A 175 -9.82 16.81 4.51
C ARG A 175 -9.97 16.73 3.01
N THR A 176 -8.83 16.70 2.35
CA THR A 176 -8.69 16.54 0.92
C THR A 176 -8.49 15.06 0.57
N PHE A 177 -8.65 14.74 -0.71
CA PHE A 177 -8.26 13.43 -1.21
C PHE A 177 -6.76 13.13 -1.01
N SER A 178 -5.89 14.16 -1.01
CA SER A 178 -4.47 14.00 -0.69
C SER A 178 -4.27 13.50 0.75
N ASP A 179 -4.99 14.09 1.70
CA ASP A 179 -4.91 13.69 3.11
C ASP A 179 -5.36 12.24 3.30
N PHE A 180 -6.37 11.81 2.53
CA PHE A 180 -6.77 10.41 2.48
C PHE A 180 -5.63 9.54 1.98
N VAL A 181 -5.05 9.83 0.80
CA VAL A 181 -3.93 9.06 0.24
C VAL A 181 -2.75 8.96 1.22
N ASP A 182 -2.38 10.06 1.89
CA ASP A 182 -1.29 10.08 2.86
C ASP A 182 -1.59 9.19 4.07
N SER A 183 -2.82 9.24 4.58
CA SER A 183 -3.25 8.38 5.69
C SER A 183 -3.28 6.90 5.30
N VAL A 184 -3.59 6.60 4.03
CA VAL A 184 -3.56 5.23 3.49
C VAL A 184 -2.15 4.66 3.53
N PHE A 185 -1.18 5.37 2.95
CA PHE A 185 0.22 4.93 2.93
C PHE A 185 0.79 4.80 4.35
N THR A 186 0.46 5.77 5.22
CA THR A 186 0.90 5.76 6.63
C THR A 186 0.38 4.53 7.37
N TRP A 187 -0.92 4.25 7.24
CA TRP A 187 -1.54 3.10 7.90
C TRP A 187 -1.06 1.77 7.33
N TRP A 188 -0.99 1.64 6.01
CA TRP A 188 -0.55 0.40 5.38
C TRP A 188 0.91 0.09 5.73
N GLY A 189 1.77 1.11 5.80
CA GLY A 189 3.14 0.98 6.28
C GLY A 189 3.23 0.56 7.74
N SER A 190 2.38 1.12 8.62
CA SER A 190 2.42 0.82 10.06
C SER A 190 1.99 -0.59 10.44
N ILE A 191 1.26 -1.28 9.55
CA ILE A 191 0.84 -2.67 9.75
C ILE A 191 1.75 -3.68 9.06
N GLN A 192 2.74 -3.23 8.28
CA GLN A 192 3.69 -4.16 7.66
C GLN A 192 4.56 -4.85 8.72
N PRO A 193 4.98 -6.10 8.48
CA PRO A 193 5.92 -6.76 9.36
C PRO A 193 7.27 -6.02 9.36
N ALA A 194 7.99 -6.07 10.49
CA ALA A 194 9.22 -5.29 10.69
C ALA A 194 10.32 -5.58 9.65
N TRP A 195 10.37 -6.79 9.10
CA TRP A 195 11.32 -7.16 8.04
C TRP A 195 11.01 -6.51 6.70
N ARG A 196 9.81 -5.94 6.53
CA ARG A 196 9.34 -5.36 5.27
C ARG A 196 9.46 -3.84 5.30
N SER A 197 10.37 -3.29 4.50
CA SER A 197 10.40 -1.86 4.26
C SER A 197 9.25 -1.44 3.34
N PHE A 198 8.40 -0.55 3.85
CA PHE A 198 7.32 0.06 3.10
C PHE A 198 7.40 1.58 3.20
N LYS A 199 7.62 2.23 2.05
CA LYS A 199 7.56 3.68 1.88
C LYS A 199 6.86 3.99 0.57
N ARG A 200 6.09 5.08 0.52
CA ARG A 200 5.45 5.55 -0.73
C ARG A 200 6.50 5.69 -1.83
N GLY A 201 6.29 5.05 -2.98
CA GLY A 201 7.23 5.02 -4.11
C GLY A 201 8.36 4.00 -3.98
N GLN A 202 8.49 3.30 -2.84
CA GLN A 202 9.54 2.34 -2.58
C GLN A 202 9.02 1.21 -1.70
N VAL A 203 8.61 0.12 -2.35
CA VAL A 203 8.05 -1.04 -1.65
C VAL A 203 8.92 -2.27 -1.89
N SER A 204 9.44 -2.85 -0.81
CA SER A 204 10.14 -4.12 -0.89
C SER A 204 9.17 -5.28 -1.13
N ARG A 205 9.55 -6.14 -2.08
CA ARG A 205 8.88 -7.42 -2.38
C ARG A 205 9.76 -8.62 -2.05
N GLU A 206 10.83 -8.41 -1.29
CA GLU A 206 11.63 -9.49 -0.74
C GLU A 206 10.94 -10.03 0.52
N VAL A 207 10.78 -11.35 0.61
CA VAL A 207 10.18 -12.02 1.76
C VAL A 207 11.31 -12.51 2.66
N CYS A 208 11.45 -11.91 3.85
CA CYS A 208 12.55 -12.18 4.77
C CYS A 208 12.09 -12.68 6.15
N GLY A 209 10.80 -12.99 6.29
CA GLY A 209 10.24 -13.51 7.52
C GLY A 209 8.77 -13.87 7.35
N GLU A 210 8.14 -14.22 8.46
CA GLU A 210 6.75 -14.65 8.50
C GLU A 210 5.76 -13.48 8.34
N TRP A 211 4.61 -13.78 7.77
CA TRP A 211 3.51 -12.84 7.59
C TRP A 211 2.56 -12.76 8.79
N ASP A 212 2.91 -13.39 9.92
CA ASP A 212 2.07 -13.53 11.12
C ASP A 212 1.46 -12.23 11.62
N ALA A 213 2.20 -11.11 11.52
CA ALA A 213 1.72 -9.78 11.89
C ALA A 213 0.49 -9.32 11.07
N LEU A 214 0.39 -9.75 9.82
CA LEU A 214 -0.75 -9.52 8.93
C LEU A 214 -1.74 -10.68 8.92
N TYR A 215 -1.32 -11.84 9.43
CA TYR A 215 -2.12 -13.05 9.52
C TYR A 215 -3.26 -12.94 10.51
N ALA A 216 -3.27 -11.89 11.35
CA ALA A 216 -4.25 -11.65 12.39
C ALA A 216 -5.69 -11.64 11.81
N PRO A 217 -6.45 -12.76 11.87
CA PRO A 217 -7.58 -13.00 10.99
C PRO A 217 -8.86 -12.46 11.64
N LEU A 218 -8.81 -11.28 12.26
CA LEU A 218 -10.04 -10.62 12.61
C LEU A 218 -10.64 -10.00 11.35
N ILE A 219 -11.86 -10.47 11.08
CA ILE A 219 -12.82 -10.27 9.98
C ILE A 219 -12.84 -8.85 9.38
N ASN A 220 -12.31 -7.86 10.08
CA ASN A 220 -12.39 -6.45 9.73
C ASN A 220 -11.06 -5.88 9.21
N GLY A 221 -9.92 -6.46 9.57
CA GLY A 221 -8.60 -5.90 9.26
C GLY A 221 -8.33 -5.81 7.76
N LEU A 222 -8.22 -6.96 7.10
CA LEU A 222 -7.93 -7.01 5.65
C LEU A 222 -9.11 -6.51 4.82
N LEU A 223 -10.35 -6.66 5.30
CA LEU A 223 -11.53 -6.10 4.63
C LEU A 223 -11.44 -4.57 4.52
N ASN A 224 -10.95 -3.90 5.57
CA ASN A 224 -10.74 -2.45 5.51
C ASN A 224 -9.76 -2.05 4.39
N VAL A 225 -8.73 -2.86 4.14
CA VAL A 225 -7.77 -2.62 3.04
C VAL A 225 -8.46 -2.81 1.68
N VAL A 226 -9.27 -3.87 1.51
CA VAL A 226 -10.05 -4.08 0.28
C VAL A 226 -10.97 -2.90 -0.01
N ILE A 227 -11.70 -2.43 1.02
CA ILE A 227 -12.64 -1.30 0.91
C ILE A 227 -11.90 0.01 0.60
N LEU A 228 -10.71 0.20 1.17
CA LEU A 228 -9.85 1.32 0.86
C LEU A 228 -9.46 1.33 -0.62
N VAL A 229 -8.98 0.20 -1.15
CA VAL A 229 -8.62 0.07 -2.58
C VAL A 229 -9.84 0.32 -3.47
N TYR A 230 -11.00 -0.21 -3.08
CA TYR A 230 -12.28 0.02 -3.77
C TYR A 230 -12.67 1.51 -3.79
N TRP A 231 -12.62 2.20 -2.66
CA TRP A 231 -12.94 3.63 -2.62
C TRP A 231 -11.96 4.44 -3.45
N TRP A 232 -10.66 4.15 -3.34
CA TRP A 232 -9.64 4.86 -4.10
C TRP A 232 -9.92 4.80 -5.60
N VAL A 233 -10.14 3.61 -6.16
CA VAL A 233 -10.43 3.48 -7.60
C VAL A 233 -11.75 4.15 -7.99
N ARG A 234 -12.79 4.06 -7.17
CA ARG A 234 -14.08 4.74 -7.41
C ARG A 234 -13.93 6.26 -7.44
N ILE A 235 -13.15 6.83 -6.53
CA ILE A 235 -12.87 8.28 -6.52
C ILE A 235 -12.13 8.67 -7.81
N LEU A 236 -11.15 7.87 -8.26
CA LEU A 236 -10.44 8.11 -9.51
C LEU A 236 -11.32 7.95 -10.77
N GLU A 237 -12.43 7.21 -10.69
CA GLU A 237 -13.41 7.05 -11.78
C GLU A 237 -14.45 8.18 -11.80
N GLU A 238 -14.95 8.58 -10.62
CA GLU A 238 -16.00 9.61 -10.49
C GLU A 238 -15.46 11.04 -10.59
N HIS A 239 -14.21 11.25 -10.20
CA HIS A 239 -13.58 12.57 -10.14
C HIS A 239 -12.45 12.66 -11.17
N LYS A 240 -12.04 13.88 -11.53
CA LYS A 240 -10.76 14.14 -12.19
C LYS A 240 -9.72 14.43 -11.09
N PRO A 241 -9.07 13.39 -10.52
CA PRO A 241 -8.12 13.57 -9.43
C PRO A 241 -6.88 14.33 -9.89
N VAL A 242 -6.09 14.78 -8.91
CA VAL A 242 -4.78 15.40 -9.10
C VAL A 242 -3.85 14.48 -9.89
N ASP A 243 -2.95 15.08 -10.69
CA ASP A 243 -1.90 14.37 -11.40
C ASP A 243 -1.09 13.47 -10.45
N GLY A 244 -0.82 12.23 -10.88
CA GLY A 244 -0.07 11.25 -10.09
C GLY A 244 -0.91 10.29 -9.24
N ALA A 245 -2.09 10.68 -8.76
CA ALA A 245 -2.90 9.83 -7.87
C ALA A 245 -3.25 8.45 -8.47
N ARG A 246 -3.39 8.38 -9.81
CA ARG A 246 -3.61 7.11 -10.51
C ARG A 246 -2.37 6.21 -10.52
N ALA A 247 -1.17 6.78 -10.57
CA ALA A 247 0.07 5.99 -10.50
C ALA A 247 0.25 5.42 -9.09
N GLU A 248 -0.01 6.23 -8.07
CA GLU A 248 0.08 5.83 -6.66
C GLU A 248 -0.94 4.76 -6.31
N TYR A 249 -2.18 4.90 -6.80
CA TYR A 249 -3.18 3.84 -6.68
C TYR A 249 -2.69 2.52 -7.28
N LYS A 250 -2.08 2.55 -8.46
CA LYS A 250 -1.59 1.33 -9.12
C LYS A 250 -0.51 0.67 -8.29
N GLU A 251 0.48 1.44 -7.84
CA GLU A 251 1.55 0.94 -6.98
C GLU A 251 1.00 0.33 -5.69
N PHE A 252 0.09 1.05 -5.01
CA PHE A 252 -0.54 0.59 -3.78
C PHE A 252 -1.38 -0.68 -3.99
N ALA A 253 -2.24 -0.71 -5.02
CA ALA A 253 -3.09 -1.87 -5.29
C ALA A 253 -2.28 -3.10 -5.73
N ASP A 254 -1.23 -2.91 -6.54
CA ASP A 254 -0.30 -3.97 -6.91
C ASP A 254 0.46 -4.50 -5.67
N ASP A 255 0.78 -3.62 -4.72
CA ASP A 255 1.38 -4.01 -3.45
C ASP A 255 0.46 -4.85 -2.57
N VAL A 256 -0.76 -4.36 -2.35
CA VAL A 256 -1.78 -5.07 -1.55
C VAL A 256 -2.06 -6.44 -2.17
N ALA A 257 -2.18 -6.52 -3.50
CA ALA A 257 -2.38 -7.79 -4.20
C ALA A 257 -1.22 -8.75 -3.95
N TRP A 258 0.03 -8.26 -4.06
CA TRP A 258 1.22 -9.06 -3.79
C TRP A 258 1.26 -9.55 -2.34
N VAL A 259 1.03 -8.68 -1.35
CA VAL A 259 0.96 -9.09 0.06
C VAL A 259 -0.12 -10.14 0.27
N PHE A 260 -1.34 -9.88 -0.21
CA PHE A 260 -2.46 -10.82 -0.02
C PHE A 260 -2.19 -12.16 -0.69
N SER A 261 -1.47 -12.18 -1.82
CA SER A 261 -1.06 -13.41 -2.49
C SER A 261 -0.18 -14.30 -1.62
N ASN A 262 0.61 -13.71 -0.71
CA ASN A 262 1.49 -14.44 0.20
C ASN A 262 0.80 -14.89 1.49
N LEU A 263 -0.41 -14.40 1.80
CA LEU A 263 -1.13 -14.72 3.05
C LEU A 263 -1.91 -16.05 3.02
N TYR A 264 -1.96 -16.74 1.88
CA TYR A 264 -2.63 -18.04 1.78
C TYR A 264 -1.78 -19.09 1.06
N ASN A 265 -0.56 -18.75 0.69
CA ASN A 265 0.46 -19.72 0.30
C ASN A 265 0.94 -20.48 1.55
#